data_AF-A0A948XL51-F1
#
_entry.id   AF-A0A948XL51-F1
#
_cell.length_a   1.000
_cell.length_b   1.000
_cell.length_c   1.000
_cell.angle_alpha   90.00
_cell.angle_beta   90.00
_cell.angle_gamma   90.00
#
_symmetry.space_group_name_H-M   'P 1'
#
loop_
_entity.id
_entity.type
_entity.pdbx_description
1 polymer ?
#
loop_
_entity_poly.entity_id
_entity_poly.type
_entity_poly.pdbx_seq_one_letter_code
_entity_poly.pdbx_strand_id
1 'polypeptide(L)'
;FDAMVDRADDRDRLPAPVILEVLLEALGPIWRDRLSLGGVDLGDCWKHPAIRRDDATDGLVPIHKLSQWLSYSLVEPLQTAGVEVTDLDGLTGLAEYRNGGLFMDLGVLTLKDPADAAKPWPAADPLVVGWRAMTVALLDKIAPLVRAELGVTAEAMPLASVLEGGTWAAGRRAAAERRPGGGPPLTILSDGTVF
;
A
#
# COMPACT_ATOMS: atom_id res chain seq x y z
N PHE A 1 8.14 19.19 -7.98
CA PHE A 1 8.65 20.00 -6.86
C PHE A 1 7.70 21.17 -6.66
N ASP A 2 7.63 22.10 -7.61
CA ASP A 2 6.77 23.31 -7.55
C ASP A 2 5.30 22.99 -7.21
N ALA A 3 4.68 22.02 -7.92
CA ALA A 3 3.29 21.63 -7.67
C ALA A 3 3.01 21.09 -6.25
N MET A 4 4.04 20.62 -5.53
CA MET A 4 3.92 20.15 -4.13
C MET A 4 4.20 21.29 -3.15
N VAL A 5 5.18 22.15 -3.45
CA VAL A 5 5.50 23.35 -2.66
C VAL A 5 4.32 24.33 -2.67
N ASP A 6 3.63 24.48 -3.80
CA ASP A 6 2.44 25.32 -3.93
C ASP A 6 1.26 24.85 -3.04
N ARG A 7 1.33 23.62 -2.49
CA ARG A 7 0.34 23.06 -1.56
C ARG A 7 0.83 22.98 -0.11
N ALA A 8 2.04 23.46 0.18
CA ALA A 8 2.56 23.56 1.55
C ALA A 8 1.88 24.73 2.29
N ASP A 9 1.87 24.67 3.62
CA ASP A 9 1.41 25.78 4.46
C ASP A 9 2.39 26.97 4.47
N ASP A 10 2.05 28.05 5.20
CA ASP A 10 2.87 29.26 5.33
C ASP A 10 4.22 29.04 6.02
N ARG A 11 4.48 27.83 6.51
CA ARG A 11 5.71 27.39 7.18
C ARG A 11 6.43 26.30 6.39
N ASP A 12 6.14 26.15 5.11
CA ASP A 12 6.69 25.12 4.22
C ASP A 12 6.41 23.68 4.71
N ARG A 13 5.29 23.46 5.42
CA ARG A 13 4.89 22.13 5.89
C ARG A 13 3.92 21.49 4.92
N LEU A 14 4.18 20.23 4.58
CA LEU A 14 3.39 19.47 3.62
C LEU A 14 2.95 18.14 4.25
N PRO A 15 1.64 17.93 4.50
CA PRO A 15 1.15 16.62 4.92
C PRO A 15 1.45 15.57 3.85
N ALA A 16 1.98 14.42 4.26
CA ALA A 16 2.34 13.35 3.34
C ALA A 16 1.19 12.90 2.42
N PRO A 17 -0.09 12.84 2.86
CA PRO A 17 -1.22 12.56 1.97
C PRO A 17 -1.33 13.50 0.77
N VAL A 18 -0.92 14.77 0.91
CA VAL A 18 -0.95 15.75 -0.20
C VAL A 18 0.06 15.37 -1.29
N ILE A 19 1.19 14.74 -0.93
CA ILE A 19 2.14 14.20 -1.92
C ILE A 19 1.44 13.14 -2.77
N LEU A 20 0.70 12.23 -2.14
CA LEU A 20 -0.04 11.19 -2.84
C LEU A 20 -1.14 11.79 -3.73
N GLU A 21 -1.91 12.76 -3.24
CA GLU A 21 -2.93 13.46 -4.02
C GLU A 21 -2.34 14.05 -5.30
N VAL A 22 -1.24 14.81 -5.19
CA VAL A 22 -0.55 15.41 -6.34
C VAL A 22 -0.09 14.33 -7.31
N LEU A 23 0.46 13.21 -6.82
CA LEU A 23 0.89 12.11 -7.68
C LEU A 23 -0.30 11.43 -8.37
N LEU A 24 -1.43 11.25 -7.69
CA LEU A 24 -2.62 10.64 -8.29
C LEU A 24 -3.26 11.55 -9.34
N GLU A 25 -3.31 12.86 -9.09
CA GLU A 25 -3.80 13.84 -10.06
C GLU A 25 -2.89 13.91 -11.31
N ALA A 26 -1.57 13.96 -11.12
CA ALA A 26 -0.61 14.14 -12.20
C ALA A 26 -0.33 12.85 -12.99
N LEU A 27 -0.28 11.70 -12.30
CA LEU A 27 0.12 10.42 -12.88
C LEU A 27 -1.03 9.44 -13.06
N GLY A 28 -2.24 9.73 -12.58
CA GLY A 28 -3.44 8.90 -12.80
C GLY A 28 -3.64 8.46 -14.26
N PRO A 29 -3.53 9.37 -15.25
CA PRO A 29 -3.73 9.04 -16.66
C PRO A 29 -2.70 8.12 -17.31
N ILE A 30 -1.55 7.84 -16.67
CA ILE A 30 -0.53 6.94 -17.26
C ILE A 30 -0.97 5.47 -17.21
N TRP A 31 -1.92 5.15 -16.33
CA TRP A 31 -2.41 3.80 -16.11
C TRP A 31 -3.52 3.43 -17.11
N ARG A 32 -3.11 2.93 -18.28
CA ARG A 32 -4.05 2.49 -19.32
C ARG A 32 -4.87 1.26 -18.90
N ASP A 33 -6.06 1.13 -19.48
CA ASP A 33 -6.96 -0.02 -19.28
C ASP A 33 -7.26 -0.29 -17.80
N ARG A 34 -7.54 0.77 -17.04
CA ARG A 34 -7.95 0.72 -15.63
C ARG A 34 -9.39 1.22 -15.47
N LEU A 35 -9.94 1.02 -14.27
CA LEU A 35 -11.27 1.53 -13.93
C LEU A 35 -11.28 3.05 -14.05
N SER A 36 -12.37 3.60 -14.56
CA SER A 36 -12.62 5.04 -14.57
C SER A 36 -13.94 5.36 -13.89
N LEU A 37 -14.00 6.55 -13.28
CA LEU A 37 -15.21 7.08 -12.65
C LEU A 37 -15.34 8.57 -13.01
N GLY A 38 -16.46 8.96 -13.60
CA GLY A 38 -16.67 10.34 -14.04
C GLY A 38 -15.66 10.83 -15.08
N GLY A 39 -15.09 9.92 -15.88
CA GLY A 39 -14.04 10.24 -16.86
C GLY A 39 -12.63 10.37 -16.28
N VAL A 40 -12.44 10.08 -14.99
CA VAL A 40 -11.14 10.06 -14.32
C VAL A 40 -10.64 8.62 -14.20
N ASP A 41 -9.43 8.36 -14.68
CA ASP A 41 -8.77 7.05 -14.51
C ASP A 41 -8.34 6.85 -13.06
N LEU A 42 -8.72 5.69 -12.49
CA LEU A 42 -8.51 5.36 -11.09
C LEU A 42 -7.24 4.53 -10.84
N GLY A 43 -6.41 4.30 -11.86
CA GLY A 43 -5.14 3.59 -11.72
C GLY A 43 -5.24 2.22 -11.03
N ASP A 44 -4.45 2.01 -9.97
CA ASP A 44 -4.47 0.82 -9.11
C ASP A 44 -5.67 0.85 -8.14
N CYS A 45 -6.87 0.82 -8.73
CA CYS A 45 -8.16 0.68 -8.07
C CYS A 45 -8.91 -0.49 -8.71
N TRP A 46 -9.51 -1.34 -7.89
CA TRP A 46 -10.11 -2.60 -8.31
C TRP A 46 -11.53 -2.76 -7.79
N LYS A 47 -12.21 -3.83 -8.22
CA LYS A 47 -13.53 -4.20 -7.68
C LYS A 47 -13.43 -5.39 -6.74
N HIS A 48 -14.17 -5.33 -5.63
CA HIS A 48 -14.34 -6.47 -4.74
C HIS A 48 -15.80 -6.57 -4.26
N PRO A 49 -16.47 -7.74 -4.39
CA PRO A 49 -17.90 -7.89 -4.14
C PRO A 49 -18.33 -7.71 -2.67
N ALA A 50 -17.38 -7.74 -1.74
CA ALA A 50 -17.63 -7.48 -0.32
C ALA A 50 -17.67 -5.99 0.04
N ILE A 51 -17.17 -5.10 -0.83
CA ILE A 51 -17.27 -3.65 -0.62
C ILE A 51 -18.61 -3.19 -1.14
N ARG A 52 -19.44 -2.65 -0.25
CA ARG A 52 -20.79 -2.18 -0.58
C ARG A 52 -20.96 -0.72 -0.22
N ARG A 53 -21.40 0.09 -1.18
CA ARG A 53 -21.73 1.51 -1.06
C ARG A 53 -23.05 1.80 -1.77
N ASP A 54 -23.68 2.89 -1.41
CA ASP A 54 -24.92 3.40 -2.00
C ASP A 54 -24.68 4.47 -3.07
N ASP A 55 -23.43 4.62 -3.53
CA ASP A 55 -23.00 5.58 -4.53
C ASP A 55 -22.20 4.94 -5.68
N ALA A 56 -21.63 5.78 -6.55
CA ALA A 56 -20.86 5.32 -7.71
C ALA A 56 -19.52 4.64 -7.36
N THR A 57 -19.14 4.61 -6.08
CA THR A 57 -17.95 3.93 -5.57
C THR A 57 -18.22 2.50 -5.10
N ASP A 58 -19.44 1.97 -5.33
CA ASP A 58 -19.78 0.59 -4.98
C ASP A 58 -18.78 -0.43 -5.56
N GLY A 59 -18.32 -1.31 -4.69
CA GLY A 59 -17.31 -2.31 -5.01
C GLY A 59 -15.89 -1.79 -5.18
N LEU A 60 -15.61 -0.48 -5.21
CA LEU A 60 -14.28 0.05 -5.48
C LEU A 60 -13.32 -0.12 -4.30
N VAL A 61 -12.09 -0.54 -4.62
CA VAL A 61 -10.97 -0.74 -3.69
C VAL A 61 -9.76 0.04 -4.22
N PRO A 62 -9.55 1.28 -3.79
CA PRO A 62 -8.37 2.05 -4.14
C PRO A 62 -7.15 1.54 -3.35
N ILE A 63 -6.11 1.10 -4.06
CA ILE A 63 -4.87 0.58 -3.44
C ILE A 63 -3.69 1.50 -3.73
N HIS A 64 -3.55 1.94 -4.98
CA HIS A 64 -2.55 2.93 -5.39
C HIS A 64 -1.12 2.64 -4.92
N LYS A 65 -0.73 1.36 -4.84
CA LYS A 65 0.50 0.91 -4.16
C LYS A 65 1.75 1.61 -4.69
N LEU A 66 1.87 1.75 -6.01
CA LEU A 66 3.06 2.36 -6.62
C LEU A 66 3.10 3.87 -6.37
N SER A 67 1.96 4.57 -6.40
CA SER A 67 1.89 5.98 -6.04
C SER A 67 2.15 6.21 -4.54
N GLN A 68 1.67 5.32 -3.68
CA GLN A 68 2.00 5.32 -2.25
C GLN A 68 3.51 5.15 -2.03
N TRP A 69 4.12 4.18 -2.71
CA TRP A 69 5.56 3.95 -2.61
C TRP A 69 6.36 5.17 -3.09
N LEU A 70 5.97 5.76 -4.23
CA LEU A 70 6.61 6.98 -4.72
C LEU A 70 6.43 8.15 -3.74
N SER A 71 5.27 8.25 -3.07
CA SER A 71 5.04 9.27 -2.04
C SER A 71 6.07 9.15 -0.92
N TYR A 72 6.28 7.95 -0.39
CA TYR A 72 7.32 7.69 0.61
C TYR A 72 8.73 8.00 0.09
N SER A 73 9.03 7.66 -1.16
CA SER A 73 10.34 7.96 -1.78
C SER A 73 10.61 9.45 -1.97
N LEU A 74 9.57 10.29 -2.02
CA LEU A 74 9.72 11.75 -2.16
C LEU A 74 9.89 12.49 -0.83
N VAL A 75 9.64 11.83 0.31
CA VAL A 75 9.74 12.45 1.64
C VAL A 75 11.14 13.03 1.91
N GLU A 76 12.19 12.20 1.81
CA GLU A 76 13.57 12.64 2.05
C GLU A 76 14.03 13.73 1.04
N PRO A 77 13.78 13.59 -0.28
CA PRO A 77 14.10 14.65 -1.24
C PRO A 77 13.42 15.99 -0.93
N LEU A 78 12.14 15.99 -0.55
CA LEU A 78 11.39 17.20 -0.20
C LEU A 78 11.95 17.85 1.07
N GLN A 79 12.23 17.05 2.11
CA GLN A 79 12.88 17.53 3.32
C GLN A 79 14.26 18.12 3.07
N THR A 80 15.06 17.48 2.21
CA THR A 80 16.37 18.00 1.78
C THR A 80 16.24 19.35 1.08
N ALA A 81 15.15 19.56 0.35
CA ALA A 81 14.86 20.80 -0.34
C ALA A 81 14.19 21.87 0.55
N GLY A 82 14.04 21.62 1.85
CA GLY A 82 13.54 22.58 2.83
C GLY A 82 12.05 22.47 3.15
N VAL A 83 11.32 21.50 2.60
CA VAL A 83 9.90 21.27 2.89
C VAL A 83 9.76 20.31 4.08
N GLU A 84 9.11 20.75 5.16
CA GLU A 84 8.83 19.88 6.30
C GLU A 84 7.66 18.93 5.97
N VAL A 85 7.97 17.65 5.69
CA VAL A 85 6.91 16.67 5.48
C VAL A 85 6.34 16.20 6.82
N THR A 86 5.02 16.26 6.95
CA THR A 86 4.28 15.94 8.18
C THR A 86 3.27 14.82 7.93
N ASP A 87 2.61 14.30 8.98
CA ASP A 87 1.53 13.31 8.86
C ASP A 87 1.88 12.06 8.03
N LEU A 88 3.05 11.47 8.28
CA LEU A 88 3.50 10.27 7.57
C LEU A 88 2.58 9.05 7.79
N ASP A 89 1.86 9.02 8.91
CA ASP A 89 0.86 8.00 9.23
C ASP A 89 -0.47 8.21 8.46
N GLY A 90 -0.65 9.35 7.79
CA GLY A 90 -1.77 9.57 6.88
C GLY A 90 -1.64 8.83 5.54
N LEU A 91 -0.42 8.38 5.18
CA LEU A 91 -0.21 7.46 4.06
C LEU A 91 -0.53 6.02 4.48
N THR A 92 -0.85 5.15 3.51
CA THR A 92 -1.24 3.77 3.81
C THR A 92 -0.09 2.79 3.64
N GLY A 93 -0.20 1.64 4.29
CA GLY A 93 0.70 0.51 4.05
C GLY A 93 0.78 0.08 2.57
N LEU A 94 1.90 -0.55 2.20
CA LEU A 94 2.12 -1.02 0.83
C LEU A 94 1.61 -2.46 0.66
N ALA A 95 0.58 -2.62 -0.19
CA ALA A 95 -0.04 -3.91 -0.51
C ALA A 95 0.81 -4.77 -1.47
N GLU A 96 2.08 -4.95 -1.15
CA GLU A 96 3.01 -5.79 -1.88
C GLU A 96 3.17 -7.18 -1.24
N TYR A 97 3.79 -8.10 -1.97
CA TYR A 97 3.71 -9.51 -1.63
C TYR A 97 4.51 -9.92 -0.39
N ARG A 98 5.50 -9.15 0.07
CA ARG A 98 6.25 -9.46 1.29
C ARG A 98 5.46 -9.05 2.53
N ASN A 99 4.85 -7.88 2.52
CA ASN A 99 3.92 -7.39 3.53
C ASN A 99 2.68 -8.26 3.58
N GLY A 100 2.06 -8.53 2.43
CA GLY A 100 0.90 -9.43 2.36
C GLY A 100 1.26 -10.87 2.70
N GLY A 101 2.48 -11.29 2.32
CA GLY A 101 3.02 -12.61 2.60
C GLY A 101 3.29 -12.84 4.06
N LEU A 102 3.79 -11.84 4.79
CA LEU A 102 3.97 -11.89 6.24
C LEU A 102 2.70 -12.39 6.95
N PHE A 103 1.56 -11.78 6.63
CA PHE A 103 0.29 -12.13 7.26
C PHE A 103 -0.20 -13.53 6.90
N MET A 104 0.09 -14.04 5.69
CA MET A 104 -0.23 -15.42 5.33
C MET A 104 0.74 -16.43 5.95
N ASP A 105 2.04 -16.17 5.88
CA ASP A 105 3.10 -17.09 6.31
C ASP A 105 3.16 -17.29 7.82
N LEU A 106 2.72 -16.27 8.57
CA LEU A 106 2.54 -16.30 10.02
C LEU A 106 1.11 -16.68 10.45
N GLY A 107 0.21 -16.96 9.50
CA GLY A 107 -1.13 -17.50 9.78
C GLY A 107 -2.17 -16.49 10.27
N VAL A 108 -1.91 -15.18 10.13
CA VAL A 108 -2.90 -14.12 10.40
C VAL A 108 -4.02 -14.14 9.35
N LEU A 109 -3.65 -14.41 8.09
CA LEU A 109 -4.57 -14.62 6.98
C LEU A 109 -4.44 -16.06 6.49
N THR A 110 -5.58 -16.69 6.20
CA THR A 110 -5.64 -18.02 5.59
C THR A 110 -6.58 -18.02 4.40
N LEU A 111 -6.26 -18.83 3.39
CA LEU A 111 -7.15 -19.04 2.25
C LEU A 111 -8.38 -19.84 2.69
N LYS A 112 -9.54 -19.50 2.13
CA LYS A 112 -10.78 -20.26 2.35
C LYS A 112 -10.65 -21.68 1.79
N ASP A 113 -10.07 -21.81 0.60
CA ASP A 113 -9.66 -23.08 0.01
C ASP A 113 -8.11 -23.11 -0.09
N PRO A 114 -7.43 -23.98 0.67
CA PRO A 114 -5.97 -24.12 0.58
C PRO A 114 -5.45 -24.46 -0.83
N ALA A 115 -6.26 -25.09 -1.70
CA ALA A 115 -5.87 -25.42 -3.06
C ALA A 115 -5.67 -24.17 -3.94
N ASP A 116 -6.20 -23.02 -3.56
CA ASP A 116 -6.04 -21.76 -4.29
C ASP A 116 -4.59 -21.25 -4.28
N ALA A 117 -3.76 -21.68 -3.32
CA ALA A 117 -2.34 -21.31 -3.26
C ALA A 117 -1.53 -21.82 -4.47
N ALA A 118 -1.95 -22.92 -5.09
CA ALA A 118 -1.26 -23.54 -6.23
C ALA A 118 -1.67 -22.94 -7.58
N LYS A 119 -2.65 -22.03 -7.61
CA LYS A 119 -3.22 -21.48 -8.84
C LYS A 119 -2.61 -20.10 -9.14
N PRO A 120 -2.41 -19.75 -10.42
CA PRO A 120 -2.14 -18.37 -10.81
C PRO A 120 -3.43 -17.55 -10.80
N TRP A 121 -3.36 -16.33 -10.28
CA TRP A 121 -4.52 -15.44 -10.15
C TRP A 121 -4.30 -14.12 -10.90
N PRO A 122 -5.28 -13.63 -11.68
CA PRO A 122 -5.26 -12.26 -12.18
C PRO A 122 -5.20 -11.24 -11.02
N ALA A 123 -4.51 -10.12 -11.21
CA ALA A 123 -4.47 -9.06 -10.20
C ALA A 123 -5.87 -8.50 -9.85
N ALA A 124 -6.79 -8.51 -10.81
CA ALA A 124 -8.18 -8.07 -10.64
C ALA A 124 -9.09 -9.09 -9.94
N ASP A 125 -8.61 -10.31 -9.70
CA ASP A 125 -9.43 -11.34 -9.07
C ASP A 125 -9.77 -10.94 -7.62
N PRO A 126 -11.03 -11.11 -7.17
CA PRO A 126 -11.44 -10.80 -5.80
C PRO A 126 -10.53 -11.40 -4.72
N LEU A 127 -9.96 -12.60 -4.93
CA LEU A 127 -9.01 -13.18 -3.99
C LEU A 127 -7.78 -12.30 -3.81
N VAL A 128 -7.18 -11.85 -4.92
CA VAL A 128 -5.98 -11.01 -4.91
C VAL A 128 -6.29 -9.61 -4.40
N VAL A 129 -7.38 -9.00 -4.88
CA VAL A 129 -7.83 -7.67 -4.42
C VAL A 129 -8.12 -7.69 -2.92
N GLY A 130 -8.82 -8.72 -2.44
CA GLY A 130 -9.12 -8.91 -1.03
C GLY A 130 -7.86 -9.09 -0.18
N TRP A 131 -6.91 -9.92 -0.63
CA TRP A 131 -5.63 -10.08 0.07
C TRP A 131 -4.82 -8.77 0.13
N ARG A 132 -4.74 -8.01 -0.96
CA ARG A 132 -4.06 -6.71 -1.00
C ARG A 132 -4.74 -5.69 -0.09
N ALA A 133 -6.07 -5.60 -0.12
CA ALA A 133 -6.83 -4.70 0.77
C ALA A 133 -6.64 -5.07 2.25
N MET A 134 -6.71 -6.36 2.59
CA MET A 134 -6.45 -6.85 3.94
C MET A 134 -5.01 -6.58 4.39
N THR A 135 -4.04 -6.64 3.46
CA THR A 135 -2.65 -6.29 3.76
C THR A 135 -2.56 -4.85 4.24
N VAL A 136 -3.16 -3.89 3.53
CA VAL A 136 -3.18 -2.47 3.95
C VAL A 136 -3.80 -2.33 5.34
N ALA A 137 -5.01 -2.89 5.52
CA ALA A 137 -5.73 -2.78 6.78
C ALA A 137 -5.00 -3.43 7.97
N LEU A 138 -4.23 -4.50 7.74
CA LEU A 138 -3.44 -5.16 8.77
C LEU A 138 -2.13 -4.43 9.08
N LEU A 139 -1.54 -3.72 8.11
CA LEU A 139 -0.38 -2.86 8.35
C LEU A 139 -0.74 -1.69 9.29
N ASP A 140 -1.93 -1.10 9.13
CA ASP A 140 -2.43 -0.06 10.04
C ASP A 140 -2.65 -0.60 11.47
N LYS A 141 -2.98 -1.89 11.59
CA LYS A 141 -3.18 -2.56 12.89
C LYS A 141 -1.87 -3.00 13.55
N ILE A 142 -0.86 -3.39 12.78
CA ILE A 142 0.39 -3.89 13.36
C ILE A 142 1.28 -2.74 13.86
N ALA A 143 1.25 -1.57 13.21
CA ALA A 143 2.01 -0.40 13.64
C ALA A 143 1.83 -0.02 15.13
N PRO A 144 0.60 0.18 15.65
CA PRO A 144 0.42 0.49 17.07
C PRO A 144 0.85 -0.65 18.00
N LEU A 145 0.75 -1.92 17.58
CA LEU A 145 1.21 -3.06 18.37
C LEU A 145 2.73 -3.08 18.50
N VAL A 146 3.45 -2.85 17.39
CA VAL A 146 4.93 -2.76 17.39
C VAL A 146 5.40 -1.60 18.25
N ARG A 147 4.76 -0.44 18.12
CA ARG A 147 5.07 0.75 18.93
C ARG A 147 4.89 0.49 20.43
N ALA A 148 3.79 -0.17 20.81
CA ALA A 148 3.51 -0.53 22.19
C ALA A 148 4.57 -1.49 22.75
N GLU A 149 4.96 -2.51 21.98
CA GLU A 149 6.00 -3.47 22.38
C GLU A 149 7.37 -2.80 22.55
N LEU A 150 7.71 -1.84 21.70
CA LEU A 150 8.99 -1.14 21.73
C LEU A 150 9.01 0.08 22.66
N GLY A 151 7.86 0.49 23.20
CA GLY A 151 7.74 1.67 24.05
C GLY A 151 8.03 3.00 23.33
N VAL A 152 7.71 3.10 22.03
CA VAL A 152 7.97 4.29 21.20
C VAL A 152 6.67 4.92 20.71
N THR A 153 6.71 6.22 20.41
CA THR A 153 5.54 6.96 19.90
C THR A 153 5.39 6.83 18.38
N ALA A 154 4.27 7.32 17.84
CA ALA A 154 4.03 7.36 16.40
C ALA A 154 5.01 8.29 15.66
N GLU A 155 5.38 9.39 16.29
CA GLU A 155 6.34 10.36 15.75
C GLU A 155 7.75 9.79 15.69
N ALA A 156 8.14 9.00 16.70
CA ALA A 156 9.46 8.36 16.75
C ALA A 156 9.56 7.14 15.82
N MET A 157 8.43 6.49 15.51
CA MET A 157 8.37 5.33 14.62
C MET A 157 7.14 5.44 13.72
N PRO A 158 7.16 6.29 12.68
CA PRO A 158 6.05 6.42 11.74
C PRO A 158 5.80 5.11 10.98
N LEU A 159 4.62 4.98 10.36
CA LEU A 159 4.22 3.77 9.64
C LEU A 159 5.30 3.38 8.62
N ALA A 160 5.86 4.35 7.89
CA ALA A 160 6.97 4.13 6.96
C ALA A 160 8.15 3.34 7.56
N SER A 161 8.52 3.63 8.82
CA SER A 161 9.59 2.90 9.51
C SER A 161 9.19 1.45 9.84
N VAL A 162 7.93 1.24 10.23
CA VAL A 162 7.38 -0.11 10.47
C VAL A 162 7.34 -0.91 9.16
N LEU A 163 7.05 -0.27 8.03
CA LEU A 163 7.04 -0.92 6.72
C LEU A 163 8.45 -1.35 6.31
N GLU A 164 9.40 -0.41 6.21
CA GLU A 164 10.74 -0.66 5.66
C GLU A 164 11.58 -1.55 6.58
N GLY A 165 11.67 -1.18 7.86
CA GLY A 165 12.49 -1.88 8.86
C GLY A 165 11.80 -3.09 9.50
N GLY A 166 10.47 -3.17 9.42
CA GLY A 166 9.67 -4.18 10.10
C GLY A 166 9.03 -5.17 9.13
N THR A 167 7.82 -4.88 8.66
CA THR A 167 6.96 -5.86 7.97
C THR A 167 7.57 -6.34 6.66
N TRP A 168 8.25 -5.48 5.90
CA TRP A 168 8.89 -5.85 4.65
C TRP A 168 10.05 -6.83 4.88
N ALA A 169 10.91 -6.54 5.87
CA ALA A 169 12.05 -7.38 6.27
C ALA A 169 11.60 -8.70 6.89
N ALA A 170 10.63 -8.65 7.81
CA ALA A 170 10.05 -9.83 8.44
C ALA A 170 9.36 -10.73 7.41
N GLY A 171 8.62 -10.15 6.46
CA GLY A 171 7.93 -10.88 5.40
C GLY A 171 8.90 -11.67 4.51
N ARG A 172 10.05 -11.09 4.17
CA ARG A 172 11.10 -11.84 3.42
C ARG A 172 11.65 -13.02 4.20
N ARG A 173 11.89 -12.84 5.51
CA ARG A 173 12.41 -13.91 6.37
C ARG A 173 11.38 -15.05 6.48
N ALA A 174 10.13 -14.70 6.80
CA ALA A 174 9.03 -15.66 6.86
C ALA A 174 8.85 -16.43 5.54
N ALA A 175 8.89 -15.73 4.40
CA ALA A 175 8.78 -16.36 3.11
C ALA A 175 9.92 -17.35 2.84
N ALA A 176 11.17 -17.00 3.20
CA ALA A 176 12.34 -17.88 3.03
C ALA A 176 12.29 -19.13 3.92
N GLU A 177 11.68 -19.04 5.11
CA GLU A 177 11.45 -20.20 5.98
C GLU A 177 10.37 -21.14 5.44
N ARG A 178 9.40 -20.62 4.67
CA ARG A 178 8.26 -21.39 4.15
C ARG A 178 8.50 -21.95 2.75
N ARG A 179 9.27 -21.26 1.91
CA ARG A 179 9.42 -21.58 0.48
C ARG A 179 10.88 -21.40 0.04
N PRO A 180 11.46 -22.38 -0.69
CA PRO A 180 12.76 -22.20 -1.31
C PRO A 180 12.81 -20.92 -2.16
N GLY A 181 13.83 -20.09 -1.93
CA GLY A 181 14.00 -18.81 -2.63
C GLY A 181 13.12 -17.65 -2.12
N GLY A 182 12.25 -17.86 -1.12
CA GLY A 182 11.50 -16.79 -0.47
C GLY A 182 10.47 -16.08 -1.36
N GLY A 183 9.89 -16.80 -2.32
CA GLY A 183 8.87 -16.28 -3.23
C GLY A 183 7.55 -15.91 -2.55
N PRO A 184 6.66 -15.20 -3.26
CA PRO A 184 5.35 -14.80 -2.76
C PRO A 184 4.47 -16.01 -2.40
N PRO A 185 3.51 -15.88 -1.46
CA PRO A 185 2.60 -16.97 -1.11
C PRO A 185 1.53 -17.26 -2.17
N LEU A 186 1.26 -16.29 -3.06
CA LEU A 186 0.30 -16.39 -4.15
C LEU A 186 1.01 -16.06 -5.47
N THR A 187 0.72 -16.83 -6.51
CA THR A 187 1.20 -16.54 -7.86
C THR A 187 0.23 -15.58 -8.53
N ILE A 188 0.69 -14.37 -8.86
CA ILE A 188 -0.15 -13.34 -9.47
C ILE A 188 0.29 -13.12 -10.92
N LEU A 189 -0.67 -13.21 -11.83
CA LEU A 189 -0.52 -12.81 -13.23
C LEU A 189 -0.52 -11.28 -13.26
N SER A 190 0.67 -10.70 -13.30
CA SER A 190 0.90 -9.26 -13.28
C SER A 190 1.68 -8.83 -14.51
N ASP A 191 1.34 -7.67 -15.04
CA ASP A 191 2.09 -6.93 -16.07
C ASP A 191 3.20 -6.04 -15.47
N GLY A 192 3.43 -6.13 -14.15
CA GLY A 192 4.38 -5.31 -13.41
C GLY A 192 3.81 -4.02 -12.83
N THR A 193 2.54 -3.70 -13.05
CA THR A 193 1.91 -2.46 -12.57
C THR A 193 1.32 -2.55 -11.16
N VAL A 194 1.36 -3.74 -10.55
CA VAL A 194 0.65 -4.05 -9.30
C VAL A 194 1.61 -4.41 -8.15
N PHE A 195 2.85 -4.83 -8.47
CA PHE A 195 3.85 -5.31 -7.53
C PHE A 195 5.27 -4.84 -7.88
#